data_AF-A0A660PUI2-F1
#
_entry.id   AF-A0A660PUI2-F1
#
_cell.length_a   1.000
_cell.length_b   1.000
_cell.length_c   1.000
_cell.angle_alpha   90.00
_cell.angle_beta   90.00
_cell.angle_gamma   90.00
#
_symmetry.space_group_name_H-M   'P 1'
#
loop_
_entity.id
_entity.type
_entity.pdbx_description
1 polymer ?
#
loop_
_entity_poly.entity_id
_entity_poly.type
_entity_poly.pdbx_seq_one_letter_code
_entity_poly.pdbx_strand_id
1 'polypeptide(L)'
;EVIVDRLKNEHKVDVAVGKPSVAFRETVTAEFRHDYKYKKQTGGKGQFAHIVFRIEPNKGGGIEFVDHVKGGNIPREYIPAVEKGFRDMAEKGLMAGFPMVDIKFTLIDGSYHEVDSSDMAFRVCTQQALREAFRKAAPQLLEPMMKIEVNTPDEYMGDIISDINRRRGKIANMRRYRKGSQKLNGVVPLMEMFGYASVLRTVSSGRANYSMEFLSYAPLPKTLEEKVIEEKKEKSKAA
;
A
#
# COMPACT_ATOMS: atom_id res chain seq x y z
N GLU A 1 12.37 16.56 9.27
CA GLU A 1 12.94 17.84 9.71
C GLU A 1 14.46 17.84 9.64
N VAL A 2 15.18 16.94 10.32
CA VAL A 2 16.66 16.89 10.30
C VAL A 2 17.27 16.83 8.89
N ILE A 3 16.79 15.97 8.00
CA ILE A 3 17.34 15.86 6.63
C ILE A 3 17.15 17.15 5.83
N VAL A 4 15.97 17.77 5.94
CA VAL A 4 15.66 19.04 5.27
C VAL A 4 16.55 20.15 5.79
N ASP A 5 16.77 20.19 7.10
CA ASP A 5 17.64 21.18 7.74
C ASP A 5 19.08 21.08 7.23
N ARG A 6 19.60 19.84 7.10
CA ARG A 6 20.91 19.61 6.49
C ARG A 6 20.97 20.05 5.03
N LEU A 7 19.94 19.78 4.24
CA LEU A 7 19.87 20.24 2.84
C LEU A 7 19.88 21.77 2.71
N LYS A 8 19.16 22.47 3.59
CA LYS A 8 19.10 23.95 3.59
C LYS A 8 20.38 24.58 4.14
N ASN A 9 20.86 24.10 5.28
CA ASN A 9 21.93 24.77 6.03
C ASN A 9 23.32 24.28 5.62
N GLU A 10 23.52 22.97 5.42
CA GLU A 10 24.82 22.41 5.02
C GLU A 10 25.00 22.52 3.50
N HIS A 11 23.95 22.25 2.72
CA HIS A 11 24.06 22.16 1.26
C HIS A 11 23.48 23.37 0.50
N LYS A 12 22.89 24.35 1.20
CA LYS A 12 22.31 25.58 0.61
C LYS A 12 21.32 25.32 -0.52
N VAL A 13 20.61 24.19 -0.45
CA VAL A 13 19.58 23.82 -1.43
C VAL A 13 18.29 24.53 -1.03
N ASP A 14 17.64 25.20 -1.98
CA ASP A 14 16.29 25.71 -1.75
C ASP A 14 15.30 24.55 -1.81
N VAL A 15 14.60 24.31 -0.70
CA VAL A 15 13.70 23.15 -0.54
C VAL A 15 12.33 23.60 -0.07
N ALA A 16 11.32 23.34 -0.89
CA ALA A 16 9.92 23.42 -0.50
C ALA A 16 9.55 22.16 0.29
N VAL A 17 9.05 22.33 1.53
CA VAL A 17 8.78 21.22 2.44
C VAL A 17 7.27 21.05 2.59
N GLY A 18 6.74 19.93 2.12
CA GLY A 18 5.35 19.54 2.34
C GLY A 18 5.14 18.83 3.68
N LYS A 19 3.87 18.57 4.03
CA LYS A 19 3.53 17.71 5.17
C LYS A 19 4.08 16.30 4.94
N PRO A 20 4.61 15.63 5.97
CA PRO A 20 4.95 14.22 5.90
C PRO A 20 3.75 13.41 5.36
N SER A 21 4.02 12.47 4.46
CA SER A 21 2.98 11.62 3.88
C SER A 21 3.13 10.19 4.37
N VAL A 22 2.00 9.52 4.55
CA VAL A 22 1.95 8.11 4.94
C VAL A 22 2.06 7.26 3.67
N ALA A 23 2.91 6.23 3.72
CA ALA A 23 3.01 5.25 2.66
C ALA A 23 1.85 4.25 2.76
N PHE A 24 0.67 4.63 2.26
CA PHE A 24 -0.44 3.70 2.12
C PHE A 24 -0.12 2.60 1.09
N ARG A 25 -0.89 1.53 1.15
CA ARG A 25 -0.88 0.43 0.17
C ARG A 25 -2.29 0.08 -0.27
N GLU A 26 -2.38 -0.60 -1.39
CA GLU A 26 -3.63 -1.12 -1.93
C GLU A 26 -3.63 -2.65 -1.89
N THR A 27 -4.78 -3.26 -1.65
CA THR A 27 -4.93 -4.72 -1.75
C THR A 27 -6.34 -5.08 -2.21
N VAL A 28 -6.60 -6.37 -2.42
CA VAL A 28 -7.92 -6.92 -2.70
C VAL A 28 -8.36 -7.84 -1.56
N THR A 29 -9.66 -7.96 -1.35
CA THR A 29 -10.22 -8.79 -0.26
C THR A 29 -11.05 -9.97 -0.76
N ALA A 30 -11.40 -9.99 -2.05
CA ALA A 30 -12.14 -11.07 -2.68
C ALA A 30 -11.36 -11.66 -3.86
N GLU A 31 -11.58 -12.94 -4.11
CA GLU A 31 -11.16 -13.59 -5.35
C GLU A 31 -12.02 -13.10 -6.51
N PHE A 32 -11.39 -12.82 -7.65
CA PHE A 32 -12.10 -12.53 -8.90
C PHE A 32 -11.39 -13.18 -10.10
N ARG A 33 -12.14 -14.00 -10.84
CA ARG A 33 -11.70 -14.55 -12.13
C ARG A 33 -12.17 -13.65 -13.26
N HIS A 34 -11.28 -13.33 -14.17
CA HIS A 34 -11.55 -12.46 -15.30
C HIS A 34 -11.05 -13.07 -16.61
N ASP A 35 -11.90 -12.97 -17.63
CA ASP A 35 -11.62 -13.29 -19.03
C ASP A 35 -11.63 -11.96 -19.79
N TYR A 36 -10.50 -11.61 -20.41
CA TYR A 36 -10.32 -10.33 -21.06
C TYR A 36 -9.56 -10.44 -22.37
N LYS A 37 -10.16 -9.88 -23.43
CA LYS A 37 -9.62 -9.87 -24.79
C LYS A 37 -9.38 -8.45 -25.27
N TYR A 38 -8.11 -8.13 -25.48
CA TYR A 38 -7.66 -6.91 -26.11
C TYR A 38 -7.52 -7.12 -27.62
N LYS A 39 -8.38 -6.46 -28.41
CA LYS A 39 -8.28 -6.43 -29.87
C LYS A 39 -8.37 -4.99 -30.35
N LYS A 40 -7.33 -4.49 -31.01
CA LYS A 40 -7.30 -3.17 -31.62
C LYS A 40 -6.77 -3.26 -33.04
N GLN A 41 -7.52 -2.70 -33.99
CA GLN A 41 -7.13 -2.65 -35.40
C GLN A 41 -7.21 -1.20 -35.86
N THR A 42 -6.06 -0.55 -36.04
CA THR A 42 -5.96 0.82 -36.54
C THR A 42 -5.11 0.83 -37.81
N GLY A 43 -5.73 0.66 -38.97
CA GLY A 43 -5.18 0.88 -40.32
C GLY A 43 -3.92 0.09 -40.75
N GLY A 44 -3.16 -0.49 -39.83
CA GLY A 44 -1.92 -1.23 -40.01
C GLY A 44 -1.88 -2.48 -39.11
N LYS A 45 -0.70 -2.86 -38.59
CA LYS A 45 -0.52 -4.08 -37.78
C LYS A 45 -1.50 -4.10 -36.60
N GLY A 46 -2.30 -5.16 -36.50
CA GLY A 46 -3.26 -5.32 -35.43
C GLY A 46 -2.58 -5.55 -34.09
N GLN A 47 -3.33 -5.34 -33.01
CA GLN A 47 -2.95 -5.78 -31.67
C GLN A 47 -3.97 -6.78 -31.16
N PHE A 48 -3.49 -7.94 -30.73
CA PHE A 48 -4.30 -9.01 -30.16
C PHE A 48 -3.62 -9.60 -28.93
N ALA A 49 -4.36 -9.69 -27.83
CA ALA A 49 -3.99 -10.51 -26.69
C ALA A 49 -5.26 -10.90 -25.93
N HIS A 50 -5.32 -12.14 -25.47
CA HIS A 50 -6.42 -12.63 -24.66
C HIS A 50 -5.84 -13.37 -23.45
N ILE A 51 -6.29 -12.99 -22.25
CA ILE A 51 -5.86 -13.61 -21.00
C ILE A 51 -7.09 -13.96 -20.16
N VAL A 52 -7.02 -15.13 -19.54
CA VAL A 52 -7.93 -15.59 -18.51
C VAL A 52 -7.10 -15.77 -17.25
N PHE A 53 -7.43 -15.01 -16.22
CA PHE A 53 -6.67 -15.01 -14.97
C PHE A 53 -7.59 -14.93 -13.76
N ARG A 54 -6.99 -15.14 -12.61
CA ARG A 54 -7.60 -14.90 -11.30
C ARG A 54 -6.72 -13.99 -10.48
N ILE A 55 -7.33 -13.03 -9.79
CA ILE A 55 -6.69 -12.29 -8.71
C ILE A 55 -7.32 -12.68 -7.38
N GLU A 56 -6.48 -12.82 -6.36
CA GLU A 56 -6.89 -13.22 -5.01
C GLU A 56 -5.99 -12.56 -3.94
N PRO A 57 -6.49 -12.37 -2.71
CA PRO A 57 -5.69 -11.83 -1.61
C PRO A 57 -4.53 -12.78 -1.25
N ASN A 58 -3.35 -12.23 -0.97
CA ASN A 58 -2.15 -12.98 -0.60
C ASN A 58 -1.49 -12.41 0.66
N LYS A 59 -2.22 -12.43 1.78
CA LYS A 59 -1.81 -11.79 3.04
C LYS A 59 -0.42 -12.28 3.50
N GLY A 60 0.56 -11.38 3.54
CA GLY A 60 1.95 -11.69 3.92
C GLY A 60 2.78 -12.37 2.83
N GLY A 61 2.19 -12.72 1.68
CA GLY A 61 2.88 -13.28 0.52
C GLY A 61 3.37 -12.22 -0.48
N GLY A 62 2.98 -10.95 -0.30
CA GLY A 62 3.39 -9.87 -1.19
C GLY A 62 2.75 -9.97 -2.57
N ILE A 63 3.48 -9.54 -3.60
CA ILE A 63 3.03 -9.59 -5.00
C ILE A 63 3.53 -10.89 -5.63
N GLU A 64 2.61 -11.80 -5.90
CA GLU A 64 2.90 -13.13 -6.46
C GLU A 64 2.27 -13.26 -7.85
N PHE A 65 3.05 -13.78 -8.80
CA PHE A 65 2.59 -14.16 -10.13
C PHE A 65 2.75 -15.67 -10.31
N VAL A 66 1.70 -16.35 -10.74
CA VAL A 66 1.69 -17.79 -10.99
C VAL A 66 1.18 -18.06 -12.39
N ASP A 67 1.96 -18.83 -13.14
CA ASP A 67 1.60 -19.34 -14.46
C ASP A 67 1.01 -20.76 -14.36
N HIS A 68 -0.25 -20.91 -14.77
CA HIS A 68 -0.95 -22.17 -14.89
C HIS A 68 -1.37 -22.48 -16.34
N VAL A 69 -0.88 -21.73 -17.34
CA VAL A 69 -1.23 -21.94 -18.74
C VAL A 69 -0.76 -23.32 -19.19
N LYS A 70 -1.67 -24.08 -19.80
CA LYS A 70 -1.41 -25.41 -20.37
C LYS A 70 -1.66 -25.40 -21.87
N GLY A 71 -1.02 -26.30 -22.59
CA GLY A 71 -1.33 -26.57 -24.01
C GLY A 71 -0.87 -25.52 -25.02
N GLY A 72 -0.08 -24.51 -24.61
CA GLY A 72 0.48 -23.52 -25.54
C GLY A 72 -0.50 -22.46 -26.05
N ASN A 73 -1.69 -22.36 -25.43
CA ASN A 73 -2.70 -21.35 -25.76
C ASN A 73 -2.18 -19.90 -25.64
N ILE A 74 -1.21 -19.68 -24.76
CA ILE A 74 -0.34 -18.50 -24.78
C ILE A 74 1.09 -19.01 -24.96
N PRO A 75 1.80 -18.58 -26.02
CA PRO A 75 3.22 -18.87 -26.20
C PRO A 75 4.04 -18.41 -25.00
N ARG A 76 5.02 -19.23 -24.57
CA ARG A 76 5.77 -18.99 -23.32
C ARG A 76 6.55 -17.68 -23.32
N GLU A 77 6.92 -17.20 -24.50
CA GLU A 77 7.59 -15.91 -24.71
C GLU A 77 6.73 -14.70 -24.29
N TYR A 78 5.39 -14.83 -24.29
CA TYR A 78 4.49 -13.74 -23.91
C TYR A 78 4.14 -13.71 -22.42
N ILE A 79 4.41 -14.78 -21.68
CA ILE A 79 4.11 -14.87 -20.25
C ILE A 79 4.88 -13.81 -19.43
N PRO A 80 6.18 -13.55 -19.67
CA PRO A 80 6.89 -12.44 -19.03
C PRO A 80 6.26 -11.06 -19.29
N ALA A 81 5.62 -10.87 -20.45
CA ALA A 81 4.96 -9.61 -20.77
C ALA A 81 3.66 -9.42 -19.96
N VAL A 82 2.93 -10.51 -19.69
CA VAL A 82 1.79 -10.53 -18.77
C VAL A 82 2.26 -10.20 -17.36
N GLU A 83 3.27 -10.91 -16.85
CA GLU A 83 3.82 -10.67 -15.51
C GLU A 83 4.29 -9.22 -15.34
N LYS A 84 5.01 -8.69 -16.33
CA LYS A 84 5.45 -7.29 -16.33
C LYS A 84 4.26 -6.33 -16.28
N GLY A 85 3.21 -6.59 -17.08
CA GLY A 85 1.98 -5.81 -17.05
C GLY A 85 1.31 -5.80 -15.68
N PHE A 86 1.30 -6.94 -14.98
CA PHE A 86 0.83 -7.04 -13.61
C PHE A 86 1.70 -6.26 -12.62
N ARG A 87 3.03 -6.45 -12.64
CA ARG A 87 3.98 -5.78 -11.74
C ARG A 87 3.98 -4.26 -11.91
N ASP A 88 3.91 -3.75 -13.14
CA ASP A 88 3.83 -2.29 -13.40
C ASP A 88 2.60 -1.66 -12.73
N MET A 89 1.46 -2.37 -12.79
CA MET A 89 0.23 -1.88 -12.17
C MET A 89 0.28 -2.02 -10.66
N ALA A 90 0.93 -3.08 -10.16
CA ALA A 90 1.17 -3.25 -8.72
C ALA A 90 2.02 -2.10 -8.16
N GLU A 91 3.04 -1.64 -8.88
CA GLU A 91 3.83 -0.48 -8.45
C GLU A 91 3.03 0.83 -8.51
N LYS A 92 2.21 1.02 -9.55
CA LYS A 92 1.42 2.24 -9.74
C LYS A 92 0.23 2.37 -8.79
N GLY A 93 -0.41 1.26 -8.44
CA GLY A 93 -1.73 1.28 -7.81
C GLY A 93 -2.87 1.51 -8.81
N LEU A 94 -4.06 1.10 -8.41
CA LEU A 94 -5.28 1.04 -9.22
C LEU A 94 -6.46 1.80 -8.59
N MET A 95 -6.43 2.06 -7.29
CA MET A 95 -7.49 2.72 -6.52
C MET A 95 -7.21 4.21 -6.32
N ALA A 96 -6.15 4.51 -5.57
CA ALA A 96 -5.70 5.85 -5.21
C ALA A 96 -4.29 6.14 -5.75
N GLY A 97 -3.67 5.17 -6.43
CA GLY A 97 -2.31 5.28 -6.94
C GLY A 97 -1.27 5.04 -5.86
N PHE A 98 -1.57 4.15 -4.91
CA PHE A 98 -0.58 3.62 -3.97
C PHE A 98 -0.16 2.21 -4.39
N PRO A 99 1.11 1.83 -4.17
CA PRO A 99 1.59 0.50 -4.51
C PRO A 99 0.71 -0.60 -3.89
N MET A 100 0.39 -1.60 -4.69
CA MET A 100 -0.36 -2.78 -4.27
C MET A 100 0.54 -3.73 -3.50
N VAL A 101 -0.03 -4.44 -2.52
CA VAL A 101 0.62 -5.51 -1.74
C VAL A 101 -0.35 -6.64 -1.48
N ASP A 102 0.20 -7.81 -1.18
CA ASP A 102 -0.57 -8.98 -0.78
C ASP A 102 -1.64 -9.37 -1.83
N ILE A 103 -1.22 -9.47 -3.09
CA ILE A 103 -2.05 -9.89 -4.22
C ILE A 103 -1.36 -11.03 -4.96
N LYS A 104 -2.10 -12.09 -5.19
CA LYS A 104 -1.70 -13.19 -6.07
C LYS A 104 -2.45 -13.08 -7.40
N PHE A 105 -1.67 -13.07 -8.48
CA PHE A 105 -2.16 -13.13 -9.86
C PHE A 105 -1.88 -14.51 -10.42
N THR A 106 -2.92 -15.24 -10.78
CA THR A 106 -2.81 -16.57 -11.39
C THR A 106 -3.26 -16.49 -12.85
N LEU A 107 -2.33 -16.63 -13.80
CA LEU A 107 -2.63 -16.76 -15.22
C LEU A 107 -3.11 -18.18 -15.50
N ILE A 108 -4.37 -18.33 -15.91
CA ILE A 108 -5.03 -19.63 -16.06
C ILE A 108 -4.95 -20.11 -17.51
N ASP A 109 -5.32 -19.25 -18.45
CA ASP A 109 -5.42 -19.58 -19.87
C ASP A 109 -5.42 -18.30 -20.71
N GLY A 110 -5.59 -18.41 -22.02
CA GLY A 110 -5.84 -17.29 -22.91
C GLY A 110 -5.81 -17.69 -24.37
N SER A 111 -5.56 -16.72 -25.25
CA SER A 111 -5.26 -17.01 -26.64
C SER A 111 -4.40 -15.92 -27.27
N TYR A 112 -3.75 -16.27 -28.38
CA TYR A 112 -2.95 -15.35 -29.18
C TYR A 112 -3.38 -15.39 -30.65
N HIS A 113 -2.87 -14.44 -31.43
CA HIS A 113 -3.02 -14.38 -32.88
C HIS A 113 -1.62 -14.30 -33.48
N GLU A 114 -1.31 -15.15 -34.46
CA GLU A 114 0.06 -15.32 -34.97
C GLU A 114 0.71 -14.02 -35.46
N VAL A 115 -0.08 -13.13 -36.08
CA VAL A 115 0.43 -11.89 -36.68
C VAL A 115 0.23 -10.66 -35.79
N ASP A 116 -0.83 -10.67 -34.98
CA ASP A 116 -1.29 -9.48 -34.25
C ASP A 116 -0.90 -9.51 -32.77
N SER A 117 -0.44 -10.66 -32.26
CA SER A 117 0.09 -10.76 -30.90
C SER A 117 1.52 -10.26 -30.79
N SER A 118 1.80 -9.63 -29.66
CA SER A 118 3.10 -9.10 -29.30
C SER A 118 3.19 -8.93 -27.78
N ASP A 119 4.41 -8.84 -27.25
CA ASP A 119 4.67 -8.55 -25.83
C ASP A 119 3.92 -7.30 -25.38
N MET A 120 3.93 -6.25 -26.20
CA MET A 120 3.23 -5.02 -25.88
C MET A 120 1.72 -5.21 -25.81
N ALA A 121 1.14 -6.02 -26.72
CA ALA A 121 -0.29 -6.32 -26.69
C ALA A 121 -0.68 -7.07 -25.40
N PHE A 122 0.09 -8.08 -24.98
CA PHE A 122 -0.16 -8.82 -23.73
C PHE A 122 0.04 -7.95 -22.49
N ARG A 123 1.06 -7.08 -22.47
CA ARG A 123 1.28 -6.13 -21.38
C ARG A 123 0.11 -5.16 -21.24
N VAL A 124 -0.33 -4.54 -22.34
CA VAL A 124 -1.46 -3.60 -22.35
C VAL A 124 -2.77 -4.30 -21.99
N CYS A 125 -3.00 -5.49 -22.53
CA CYS A 125 -4.15 -6.34 -22.20
C CYS A 125 -4.21 -6.60 -20.70
N THR A 126 -3.10 -7.02 -20.09
CA THR A 126 -2.99 -7.26 -18.64
C THR A 126 -3.32 -6.01 -17.84
N GLN A 127 -2.77 -4.85 -18.21
CA GLN A 127 -3.03 -3.60 -17.51
C GLN A 127 -4.51 -3.17 -17.58
N GLN A 128 -5.19 -3.40 -18.71
CA GLN A 128 -6.61 -3.08 -18.85
C GLN A 128 -7.48 -4.05 -18.08
N ALA A 129 -7.24 -5.36 -18.24
CA ALA A 129 -7.96 -6.40 -17.56
C ALA A 129 -7.83 -6.29 -16.03
N LEU A 130 -6.64 -5.97 -15.54
CA LEU A 130 -6.40 -5.82 -14.10
C LEU A 130 -7.18 -4.62 -13.51
N ARG A 131 -7.35 -3.51 -14.24
CA ARG A 131 -8.20 -2.39 -13.79
C ARG A 131 -9.65 -2.82 -13.58
N GLU A 132 -10.18 -3.66 -14.49
CA GLU A 132 -11.55 -4.16 -14.40
C GLU A 132 -11.70 -5.19 -13.28
N ALA A 133 -10.78 -6.15 -13.21
CA ALA A 133 -10.77 -7.19 -12.19
C ALA A 133 -10.61 -6.61 -10.78
N PHE A 134 -9.67 -5.69 -10.59
CA PHE A 134 -9.36 -5.10 -9.28
C PHE A 134 -10.56 -4.38 -8.67
N ARG A 135 -11.37 -3.67 -9.49
CA ARG A 135 -12.62 -3.04 -9.03
C ARG A 135 -13.66 -4.04 -8.54
N LYS A 136 -13.66 -5.26 -9.09
CA LYS A 136 -14.60 -6.33 -8.74
C LYS A 136 -14.10 -7.21 -7.60
N ALA A 137 -12.80 -7.17 -7.29
CA ALA A 137 -12.15 -7.96 -6.23
C ALA A 137 -12.21 -7.30 -4.83
N ALA A 138 -13.17 -6.40 -4.60
CA ALA A 138 -13.35 -5.68 -3.34
C ALA A 138 -12.04 -5.02 -2.85
N PRO A 139 -11.57 -3.97 -3.56
CA PRO A 139 -10.31 -3.32 -3.25
C PRO A 139 -10.37 -2.57 -1.91
N GLN A 140 -9.23 -2.46 -1.24
CA GLN A 140 -9.12 -1.85 0.08
C GLN A 140 -7.76 -1.13 0.24
N LEU A 141 -7.79 0.05 0.86
CA LEU A 141 -6.59 0.73 1.33
C LEU A 141 -6.07 0.12 2.64
N LEU A 142 -4.75 0.05 2.75
CA LEU A 142 -4.02 -0.34 3.94
C LEU A 142 -3.20 0.83 4.47
N GLU A 143 -3.22 1.00 5.79
CA GLU A 143 -2.36 1.94 6.51
C GLU A 143 -1.23 1.20 7.26
N PRO A 144 -0.03 1.80 7.38
CA PRO A 144 1.05 1.24 8.15
C PRO A 144 0.76 1.37 9.66
N MET A 145 0.78 0.24 10.34
CA MET A 145 0.69 0.14 11.78
C MET A 145 2.09 0.11 12.38
N MET A 146 2.29 0.96 13.38
CA MET A 146 3.54 1.08 14.11
C MET A 146 3.42 0.35 15.44
N LYS A 147 4.38 -0.50 15.75
CA LYS A 147 4.57 -0.98 17.12
C LYS A 147 5.21 0.15 17.91
N ILE A 148 4.52 0.61 18.96
CA ILE A 148 4.98 1.70 19.82
C ILE A 148 5.41 1.14 21.17
N GLU A 149 6.50 1.68 21.69
CA GLU A 149 6.93 1.49 23.06
C GLU A 149 7.04 2.86 23.73
N VAL A 150 6.32 3.08 24.83
CA VAL A 150 6.37 4.32 25.61
C VAL A 150 6.87 4.03 27.01
N ASN A 151 7.90 4.74 27.44
CA ASN A 151 8.43 4.70 28.79
C ASN A 151 7.98 5.96 29.53
N THR A 152 7.26 5.79 30.64
CA THR A 152 6.67 6.91 31.39
C THR A 152 6.63 6.63 32.90
N PRO A 153 6.70 7.67 33.75
CA PRO A 153 6.34 7.56 35.17
C PRO A 153 4.88 7.09 35.35
N ASP A 154 4.60 6.43 36.49
CA ASP A 154 3.26 5.91 36.84
C ASP A 154 2.17 6.99 36.82
N GLU A 155 2.52 8.21 37.22
CA GLU A 155 1.59 9.35 37.37
C GLU A 155 0.95 9.81 36.05
N TYR A 156 1.64 9.63 34.91
CA TYR A 156 1.16 10.08 33.59
C TYR A 156 0.58 8.95 32.74
N MET A 157 0.60 7.73 33.26
CA MET A 157 0.22 6.53 32.54
C MET A 157 -1.21 6.62 32.00
N GLY A 158 -2.15 7.09 32.82
CA GLY A 158 -3.56 7.22 32.42
C GLY A 158 -3.77 8.14 31.23
N ASP A 159 -3.14 9.32 31.24
CA ASP A 159 -3.26 10.31 30.17
C ASP A 159 -2.63 9.82 28.86
N ILE A 160 -1.49 9.13 28.94
CA ILE A 160 -0.82 8.56 27.76
C ILE A 160 -1.66 7.43 27.14
N ILE A 161 -2.24 6.56 27.96
CA ILE A 161 -3.15 5.50 27.47
C ILE A 161 -4.36 6.13 26.79
N SER A 162 -4.94 7.18 27.39
CA SER A 162 -6.07 7.91 26.82
C SER A 162 -5.73 8.54 25.46
N ASP A 163 -4.57 9.19 25.33
CA ASP A 163 -4.13 9.78 24.05
C ASP A 163 -3.89 8.73 22.98
N ILE A 164 -3.25 7.59 23.32
CA ILE A 164 -3.02 6.49 22.38
C ILE A 164 -4.36 5.90 21.90
N ASN A 165 -5.32 5.70 22.79
CA ASN A 165 -6.65 5.20 22.40
C ASN A 165 -7.39 6.20 21.49
N ARG A 166 -7.29 7.51 21.77
CA ARG A 166 -7.84 8.57 20.91
C ARG A 166 -7.25 8.52 19.50
N ARG A 167 -5.98 8.13 19.38
CA ARG A 167 -5.25 7.92 18.11
C ARG A 167 -5.50 6.56 17.46
N ARG A 168 -6.62 5.88 17.79
CA ARG A 168 -6.96 4.53 17.31
C ARG A 168 -5.90 3.47 17.65
N GLY A 169 -5.02 3.78 18.60
CA GLY A 169 -4.02 2.87 19.10
C GLY A 169 -4.61 1.84 20.05
N LYS A 170 -3.90 0.74 20.23
CA LYS A 170 -4.24 -0.31 21.19
C LYS A 170 -3.01 -0.67 22.01
N ILE A 171 -3.13 -0.62 23.33
CA ILE A 171 -2.09 -1.11 24.24
C ILE A 171 -2.20 -2.63 24.33
N ALA A 172 -1.11 -3.32 24.03
CA ALA A 172 -1.02 -4.77 24.08
C ALA A 172 -0.58 -5.26 25.46
N ASN A 173 0.39 -4.60 26.07
CA ASN A 173 0.85 -4.93 27.41
C ASN A 173 1.51 -3.75 28.10
N MET A 174 1.55 -3.85 29.43
CA MET A 174 2.23 -2.92 30.31
C MET A 174 3.20 -3.71 31.20
N ARG A 175 4.43 -3.23 31.32
CA ARG A 175 5.45 -3.85 32.16
C ARG A 175 6.12 -2.80 33.03
N ARG A 176 6.39 -3.17 34.29
CA ARG A 176 7.26 -2.36 35.15
C ARG A 176 8.65 -2.30 34.54
N TYR A 177 9.19 -1.09 34.39
CA TYR A 177 10.52 -0.88 33.83
C TYR A 177 11.53 -0.59 34.94
N ARG A 178 11.25 0.42 35.78
CA ARG A 178 12.02 0.77 36.98
C ARG A 178 11.07 1.15 38.11
N LYS A 179 11.59 1.36 39.33
CA LYS A 179 10.77 1.84 40.45
C LYS A 179 10.15 3.20 40.07
N GLY A 180 8.82 3.26 39.99
CA GLY A 180 8.08 4.46 39.60
C GLY A 180 7.91 4.68 38.09
N SER A 181 8.28 3.72 37.23
CA SER A 181 8.06 3.83 35.77
C SER A 181 7.55 2.57 35.10
N GLN A 182 6.68 2.77 34.11
CA GLN A 182 6.11 1.74 33.26
C GLN A 182 6.62 1.87 31.83
N LYS A 183 6.66 0.71 31.18
CA LYS A 183 6.78 0.57 29.74
C LYS A 183 5.45 0.08 29.18
N LEU A 184 4.88 0.86 28.28
CA LEU A 184 3.64 0.59 27.57
C LEU A 184 3.98 0.13 26.15
N ASN A 185 3.58 -1.08 25.78
CA ASN A 185 3.73 -1.59 24.42
C ASN A 185 2.36 -1.64 23.75
N GLY A 186 2.30 -1.17 22.51
CA GLY A 186 1.05 -1.16 21.76
C GLY A 186 1.27 -1.07 20.26
N VAL A 187 0.18 -0.88 19.55
CA VAL A 187 0.16 -0.68 18.10
C VAL A 187 -0.67 0.56 17.79
N VAL A 188 -0.15 1.46 16.96
CA VAL A 188 -0.81 2.72 16.57
C VAL A 188 -0.63 2.97 15.08
N PRO A 189 -1.65 3.46 14.36
CA PRO A 189 -1.49 3.84 12.96
C PRO A 189 -0.52 5.02 12.80
N LEU A 190 0.40 4.95 11.84
CA LEU A 190 1.41 6.00 11.63
C LEU A 190 0.80 7.38 11.34
N MET A 191 -0.35 7.41 10.66
CA MET A 191 -1.07 8.65 10.33
C MET A 191 -1.39 9.46 11.59
N GLU A 192 -1.69 8.78 12.68
CA GLU A 192 -2.10 9.39 13.95
C GLU A 192 -0.89 9.79 14.80
N MET A 193 0.34 9.49 14.36
CA MET A 193 1.56 9.72 15.14
C MET A 193 2.28 11.03 14.79
N PHE A 194 1.81 11.76 13.78
CA PHE A 194 2.38 13.06 13.44
C PHE A 194 2.25 14.05 14.60
N GLY A 195 3.38 14.64 15.01
CA GLY A 195 3.43 15.56 16.15
C GLY A 195 3.31 14.90 17.53
N TYR A 196 3.28 13.57 17.62
CA TYR A 196 3.11 12.87 18.90
C TYR A 196 4.21 13.19 19.92
N ALA A 197 5.45 13.42 19.47
CA ALA A 197 6.56 13.78 20.36
C ALA A 197 6.27 15.03 21.22
N SER A 198 5.71 16.07 20.60
CA SER A 198 5.36 17.31 21.30
C SER A 198 4.20 17.10 22.28
N VAL A 199 3.17 16.34 21.86
CA VAL A 199 2.03 16.01 22.72
C VAL A 199 2.47 15.18 23.92
N LEU A 200 3.27 14.14 23.71
CA LEU A 200 3.81 13.30 24.78
C LEU A 200 4.64 14.12 25.77
N ARG A 201 5.46 15.06 25.28
CA ARG A 201 6.25 15.95 26.13
C ARG A 201 5.35 16.83 27.01
N THR A 202 4.28 17.40 26.46
CA THR A 202 3.33 18.20 27.23
C THR A 202 2.60 17.37 28.29
N VAL A 203 2.04 16.22 27.91
CA VAL A 203 1.28 15.34 28.80
C VAL A 203 2.14 14.80 29.95
N SER A 204 3.40 14.46 29.65
CA SER A 204 4.33 13.89 30.64
C SER A 204 5.22 14.91 31.34
N SER A 205 5.01 16.21 31.12
CA SER A 205 5.94 17.27 31.54
C SER A 205 7.40 17.00 31.15
N GLY A 206 7.60 16.36 30.00
CA GLY A 206 8.91 15.99 29.45
C GLY A 206 9.54 14.75 30.06
N ARG A 207 8.81 13.98 30.88
CA ARG A 207 9.34 12.81 31.61
C ARG A 207 9.10 11.48 30.89
N ALA A 208 8.34 11.46 29.80
CA ALA A 208 8.12 10.27 28.99
C ALA A 208 8.91 10.31 27.67
N ASN A 209 9.28 9.12 27.19
CA ASN A 209 9.91 8.93 25.89
C ASN A 209 9.22 7.79 25.14
N TYR A 210 9.27 7.80 23.81
CA TYR A 210 8.73 6.72 22.99
C TYR A 210 9.68 6.32 21.87
N SER A 211 9.54 5.07 21.43
CA SER A 211 10.10 4.56 20.19
C SER A 211 8.97 3.91 19.39
N MET A 212 9.14 3.87 18.06
CA MET A 212 8.20 3.21 17.18
C MET A 212 8.93 2.50 16.04
N GLU A 213 8.44 1.33 15.66
CA GLU A 213 8.93 0.53 14.54
C GLU A 213 7.75 0.08 13.67
N PHE A 214 7.97 -0.07 12.35
CA PHE A 214 6.94 -0.61 11.48
C PHE A 214 6.62 -2.05 11.90
N LEU A 215 5.33 -2.36 12.05
CA LEU A 215 4.87 -3.70 12.40
C LEU A 215 4.28 -4.42 11.20
N SER A 216 3.22 -3.84 10.63
CA SER A 216 2.47 -4.45 9.54
C SER A 216 1.59 -3.40 8.86
N TYR A 217 1.02 -3.77 7.72
CA TYR A 217 -0.12 -3.04 7.17
C TYR A 217 -1.42 -3.55 7.77
N ALA A 218 -2.40 -2.66 7.95
CA ALA A 218 -3.75 -3.02 8.39
C ALA A 218 -4.81 -2.29 7.55
N PRO A 219 -6.03 -2.87 7.44
CA PRO A 219 -7.16 -2.22 6.77
C PRO A 219 -7.43 -0.82 7.29
N LEU A 220 -7.49 0.15 6.38
CA LEU A 220 -7.93 1.51 6.69
C LEU A 220 -9.46 1.52 6.84
N PRO A 221 -10.03 2.15 7.89
CA PRO A 221 -11.47 2.33 8.00
C PRO A 221 -12.07 3.08 6.81
N LYS A 222 -13.23 2.65 6.31
CA LYS A 222 -13.90 3.21 5.11
C LYS A 222 -14.07 4.73 5.16
N THR A 223 -14.37 5.28 6.35
CA THR A 223 -14.55 6.73 6.55
C THR A 223 -13.27 7.54 6.34
N LEU A 224 -12.10 6.93 6.54
CA LEU A 224 -10.79 7.54 6.28
C LEU A 224 -10.32 7.24 4.86
N GLU A 225 -10.67 6.08 4.33
CA GLU A 225 -10.36 5.67 2.95
C GLU A 225 -10.90 6.65 1.92
N GLU A 226 -12.17 7.06 2.03
CA GLU A 226 -12.78 8.05 1.14
C GLU A 226 -12.03 9.39 1.15
N LYS A 227 -11.65 9.87 2.34
CA LYS A 227 -10.90 11.12 2.51
C LYS A 227 -9.51 11.04 1.87
N VAL A 228 -8.79 9.94 2.06
CA VAL A 228 -7.46 9.73 1.48
C VAL A 228 -7.53 9.70 -0.05
N ILE A 229 -8.56 9.07 -0.60
CA ILE A 229 -8.79 9.02 -2.06
C ILE A 229 -9.09 10.43 -2.60
N GLU A 230 -9.92 11.20 -1.90
CA GLU A 230 -10.29 12.56 -2.29
C GLU A 230 -9.07 13.51 -2.25
N GLU A 231 -8.33 13.55 -1.14
CA GLU A 231 -7.11 14.36 -1.02
C GLU A 231 -6.08 14.03 -2.11
N LYS A 232 -5.97 12.75 -2.47
CA LYS A 232 -5.04 12.31 -3.51
C LYS A 232 -5.50 12.75 -4.90
N LYS A 233 -6.80 12.71 -5.18
CA LYS A 233 -7.39 13.23 -6.43
C LYS A 233 -7.17 14.73 -6.56
N GLU A 234 -7.38 15.50 -5.50
CA GLU A 234 -7.14 16.94 -5.50
C GLU A 234 -5.67 17.28 -5.78
N LYS A 235 -4.74 16.61 -5.09
CA LYS A 235 -3.30 16.78 -5.35
C LYS A 235 -2.90 16.42 -6.77
N SER A 236 -3.52 15.41 -7.37
CA SER A 236 -3.23 15.03 -8.77
C SER A 236 -3.79 16.01 -9.80
N LYS A 237 -4.82 16.79 -9.46
CA LYS A 237 -5.37 17.84 -10.34
C LYS A 237 -4.58 19.15 -10.24
N ALA A 238 -3.94 19.38 -9.08
CA ALA A 238 -3.16 20.59 -8.81
C ALA A 238 -1.70 20.50 -9.30
N ALA A 239 -1.21 19.29 -9.60
CA ALA A 239 0.13 19.01 -10.13
C ALA A 239 0.10 18.89 -11.66
#